data_AF-A0A6A6N9B3-F1
#
_entry.id   AF-A0A6A6N9B3-F1
#
_cell.length_a   1.000
_cell.length_b   1.000
_cell.length_c   1.000
_cell.angle_alpha   90.00
_cell.angle_beta   90.00
_cell.angle_gamma   90.00
#
_symmetry.space_group_name_H-M   'P 1'
#
loop_
_entity.id
_entity.type
_entity.pdbx_description
1 polymer ?
#
loop_
_entity_poly.entity_id
_entity_poly.type
_entity_poly.pdbx_seq_one_letter_code
_entity_poly.pdbx_strand_id
1 'polypeptide(L)'
;MYYAFSNATVPASTQATFPHIFAVSKYLQPGSFDLVGTIYHEIDQHPYQSTFYNDTIEVVESGGFLSIESVFLVTLGIALLGLLGLWIHGQIQNLSKKTKRAPKVEVGTRDASMDEWLQGTAYTQSLSSKSKKKK
;
A
#
# COMPACT_ATOMS: atom_id res chain seq x y z
N MET A 1 19.27 24.98 -31.30
CA MET A 1 20.45 24.56 -32.08
C MET A 1 19.90 24.02 -33.40
N TYR A 2 20.03 24.75 -34.50
CA TYR A 2 19.48 24.34 -35.79
C TYR A 2 20.35 23.19 -36.33
N TYR A 3 19.80 21.98 -36.42
CA TYR A 3 20.47 20.87 -37.09
C TYR A 3 20.32 21.10 -38.59
N ALA A 4 21.33 21.69 -39.21
CA ALA A 4 21.34 21.90 -40.66
C ALA A 4 21.33 20.52 -41.35
N PHE A 5 20.40 20.32 -42.27
CA PHE A 5 20.38 19.16 -43.15
C PHE A 5 21.77 19.01 -43.81
N SER A 6 22.20 17.77 -44.02
CA SER A 6 23.31 17.48 -44.92
C SER A 6 22.94 18.07 -46.28
N ASN A 7 23.77 18.97 -46.80
CA ASN A 7 23.52 19.68 -48.04
C ASN A 7 23.35 18.63 -49.16
N ALA A 8 22.13 18.45 -49.65
CA ALA A 8 21.76 17.36 -50.56
C ALA A 8 21.13 17.93 -51.82
N THR A 9 21.65 17.52 -52.98
CA THR A 9 21.09 17.89 -54.29
C THR A 9 20.15 16.80 -54.77
N VAL A 10 18.90 17.16 -55.03
CA VAL A 10 17.91 16.26 -55.63
C VAL A 10 17.93 16.48 -57.15
N PRO A 11 18.22 15.45 -57.97
CA PRO A 11 18.16 15.58 -59.41
C PRO A 11 16.76 15.94 -59.90
N ALA A 12 16.69 16.66 -61.02
CA ALA A 12 15.42 17.00 -61.66
C ALA A 12 14.59 15.73 -61.92
N SER A 13 13.27 15.84 -61.74
CA SER A 13 12.31 14.75 -61.94
C SER A 13 12.50 13.53 -61.02
N THR A 14 13.25 13.66 -59.93
CA THR A 14 13.42 12.62 -58.91
C THR A 14 12.75 13.04 -57.60
N GLN A 15 12.10 12.10 -56.91
CA GLN A 15 11.59 12.32 -55.56
C GLN A 15 12.60 11.83 -54.53
N ALA A 16 12.92 12.67 -53.54
CA ALA A 16 13.74 12.30 -52.39
C ALA A 16 12.93 12.44 -51.10
N THR A 17 13.18 11.56 -50.15
CA THR A 17 12.57 11.59 -48.81
C THR A 17 13.66 11.81 -47.77
N PHE A 18 13.47 12.82 -46.92
CA PHE A 18 14.42 13.18 -45.88
C PHE A 18 13.81 12.88 -44.51
N PRO A 19 14.19 11.77 -43.85
CA PRO A 19 13.71 11.49 -42.50
C PRO A 19 14.31 12.49 -41.51
N HIS A 20 13.48 13.03 -40.62
CA HIS A 20 13.92 13.92 -39.56
C HIS A 20 13.45 13.41 -38.19
N ILE A 21 14.39 13.21 -37.28
CA ILE A 21 14.13 12.83 -35.90
C ILE A 21 14.30 14.09 -35.05
N PHE A 22 13.23 14.49 -34.37
CA PHE A 22 13.27 15.56 -33.39
C PHE A 22 12.97 15.00 -32.01
N ALA A 23 13.48 15.68 -30.98
CA ALA A 23 13.20 15.36 -29.59
C ALA A 23 12.58 16.58 -28.92
N VAL A 24 11.61 16.32 -28.04
CA VAL A 24 10.97 17.37 -27.26
C VAL A 24 11.82 17.69 -26.03
N SER A 25 11.91 18.97 -25.67
CA SER A 25 12.63 19.39 -24.46
C SER A 25 11.94 18.87 -23.20
N LYS A 26 12.73 18.35 -22.24
CA LYS A 26 12.23 17.94 -20.91
C LYS A 26 11.60 19.07 -20.09
N TYR A 27 11.84 20.33 -20.48
CA TYR A 27 11.29 21.52 -19.83
C TYR A 27 10.02 22.03 -20.52
N LEU A 28 9.61 21.40 -21.62
CA LEU A 28 8.36 21.77 -22.28
C LEU A 28 7.20 21.29 -21.40
N GLN A 29 6.26 22.18 -21.13
CA GLN A 29 5.07 21.82 -20.37
C GLN A 29 4.21 20.83 -21.18
N PRO A 30 3.52 19.89 -20.51
CA PRO A 30 2.57 19.01 -21.19
C PRO A 30 1.49 19.82 -21.90
N GLY A 31 1.18 19.46 -23.15
CA GLY A 31 0.21 20.17 -23.96
C GLY A 31 0.24 19.80 -25.44
N SER A 32 -0.71 20.36 -26.19
CA SER A 32 -0.77 20.24 -27.64
C SER A 32 0.08 21.34 -28.27
N PHE A 33 1.02 20.96 -29.13
CA PHE A 33 1.89 21.87 -29.84
C PHE A 33 1.77 21.66 -31.35
N ASP A 34 1.78 22.75 -32.11
CA ASP A 34 1.81 22.66 -33.57
C ASP A 34 3.23 22.34 -34.03
N LEU A 35 3.38 21.32 -34.88
CA LEU A 35 4.64 21.00 -35.53
C LEU A 35 4.73 21.72 -36.87
N VAL A 36 5.63 22.70 -36.95
CA VAL A 36 5.91 23.46 -38.17
C VAL A 36 7.31 23.13 -38.67
N GLY A 37 7.40 22.67 -39.91
CA GLY A 37 8.67 22.40 -40.59
C GLY A 37 8.89 23.36 -41.74
N THR A 38 10.04 24.03 -41.78
CA THR A 38 10.44 24.88 -42.91
C THR A 38 11.65 24.27 -43.61
N ILE A 39 11.53 24.11 -44.93
CA ILE A 39 12.59 23.62 -45.81
C ILE A 39 13.12 24.80 -46.63
N TYR A 40 14.43 25.03 -46.55
CA TYR A 40 15.15 25.95 -47.41
C TYR A 40 15.81 25.16 -48.53
N HIS A 41 15.59 25.57 -49.79
CA HIS A 41 16.13 24.91 -50.96
C HIS A 41 16.49 25.93 -52.04
N GLU A 42 17.33 25.53 -52.99
CA GLU A 42 17.81 26.38 -54.08
C GLU A 42 17.45 25.75 -55.41
N ILE A 43 16.88 26.53 -56.33
CA ILE A 43 16.57 26.13 -57.71
C ILE A 43 17.15 27.21 -58.62
N ASP A 44 17.95 26.80 -59.61
CA ASP A 44 18.57 27.72 -60.58
C ASP A 44 19.30 28.92 -59.94
N GLN A 45 20.04 28.69 -58.85
CA GLN A 45 20.75 29.72 -58.07
C GLN A 45 19.87 30.72 -57.32
N HIS A 46 18.58 30.45 -57.20
CA HIS A 46 17.64 31.27 -56.45
C HIS A 46 17.17 30.53 -55.18
N PRO A 47 17.22 31.19 -54.00
CA PRO A 47 16.78 30.59 -52.76
C PRO A 47 15.26 30.61 -52.63
N TYR A 48 14.70 29.49 -52.19
CA TYR A 48 13.28 29.29 -51.93
C TYR A 48 13.07 28.70 -50.54
N GLN A 49 11.90 28.98 -49.97
CA GLN A 49 11.46 28.42 -48.70
C GLN A 49 10.06 27.83 -48.84
N SER A 50 9.85 26.68 -48.21
CA SER A 50 8.53 26.04 -48.13
C SER A 50 8.27 25.64 -46.70
N THR A 51 7.12 26.07 -46.15
CA THR A 51 6.70 25.75 -44.79
C THR A 51 5.53 24.80 -44.82
N PHE A 52 5.63 23.72 -44.03
CA PHE A 52 4.65 22.66 -43.93
C PHE A 52 4.06 22.64 -42.52
N TYR A 53 2.73 22.58 -42.47
CA TYR A 53 1.93 22.45 -41.25
C TYR A 53 1.30 21.07 -41.29
N ASN A 54 2.09 20.06 -40.93
CA ASN A 54 1.69 18.67 -41.18
C ASN A 54 0.87 18.07 -40.04
N ASP A 55 1.06 18.50 -38.79
CA ASP A 55 0.30 17.92 -37.68
C ASP A 55 0.42 18.67 -36.35
N THR A 56 -0.48 18.37 -35.42
CA THR A 56 -0.37 18.68 -34.00
C THR A 56 0.35 17.54 -33.28
N ILE A 57 1.41 17.85 -32.54
CA ILE A 57 2.07 16.88 -31.65
C ILE A 57 1.56 17.05 -30.22
N GLU A 58 1.09 15.97 -29.62
CA GLU A 58 0.75 15.96 -28.20
C GLU A 58 2.00 15.62 -27.39
N VAL A 59 2.46 16.59 -26.61
CA VAL A 59 3.55 16.39 -25.66
C VAL A 59 2.91 15.92 -24.37
N VAL A 60 2.87 14.60 -24.21
CA VAL A 60 2.45 13.96 -22.97
C VAL A 60 3.65 13.90 -22.03
N GLU A 61 3.41 14.20 -20.74
CA GLU A 61 4.43 14.03 -19.71
C GLU A 61 4.90 12.57 -19.70
N SER A 62 6.19 12.34 -19.94
CA SER A 62 6.78 11.02 -19.70
C SER A 62 6.70 10.79 -18.19
N GLY A 63 5.69 10.01 -17.74
CA GLY A 63 5.43 9.74 -16.34
C GLY A 63 6.72 9.44 -15.60
N GLY A 64 7.18 10.39 -14.78
CA GLY A 64 8.46 10.28 -14.09
C GLY A 64 8.44 9.09 -13.14
N PHE A 65 9.61 8.47 -12.91
CA PHE A 65 9.74 7.37 -11.96
C PHE A 65 9.19 7.68 -10.56
N LEU A 66 9.11 8.96 -10.18
CA LEU A 66 8.48 9.48 -8.96
C LEU A 66 7.14 10.17 -9.28
N SER A 67 6.19 9.42 -9.83
CA SER A 67 4.82 9.91 -9.97
C SER A 67 4.10 9.95 -8.62
N ILE A 68 3.12 10.83 -8.47
CA ILE A 68 2.31 10.97 -7.26
C ILE A 68 1.61 9.64 -6.91
N GLU A 69 1.21 8.87 -7.92
CA GLU A 69 0.60 7.55 -7.77
C GLU A 69 1.59 6.56 -7.13
N SER A 70 2.86 6.58 -7.54
CA SER A 70 3.90 5.73 -6.96
C SER A 70 4.14 6.06 -5.50
N VAL A 71 4.22 7.35 -5.15
CA VAL A 71 4.37 7.80 -3.76
C VAL A 71 3.17 7.38 -2.92
N PHE A 72 1.95 7.54 -3.45
CA PHE A 72 0.72 7.13 -2.81
C PHE A 72 0.68 5.62 -2.54
N LEU A 73 0.93 4.79 -3.55
CA LEU A 73 0.88 3.34 -3.43
C LEU A 73 1.94 2.78 -2.49
N VAL A 74 3.16 3.31 -2.52
CA VAL A 74 4.23 2.90 -1.60
C VAL A 74 3.88 3.27 -0.16
N THR A 75 3.41 4.50 0.07
CA THR A 75 3.02 4.96 1.41
C THR A 75 1.85 4.15 1.95
N LEU A 76 0.84 3.88 1.12
CA LEU A 76 -0.30 3.03 1.46
C LEU A 76 0.14 1.61 1.79
N GLY A 77 1.04 1.03 1.00
CA GLY A 77 1.59 -0.31 1.22
C GLY A 77 2.30 -0.42 2.58
N ILE A 78 3.16 0.55 2.91
CA ILE A 78 3.86 0.58 4.21
C ILE A 78 2.86 0.74 5.36
N ALA A 79 1.85 1.61 5.21
CA ALA A 79 0.83 1.81 6.23
C ALA A 79 0.03 0.53 6.50
N LEU A 80 -0.40 -0.18 5.46
CA LEU A 80 -1.13 -1.44 5.58
C LEU A 80 -0.27 -2.54 6.23
N LEU A 81 1.01 -2.65 5.86
CA LEU A 81 1.94 -3.60 6.47
C LEU A 81 2.17 -3.29 7.95
N GLY A 82 2.33 -2.02 8.31
CA GLY A 82 2.46 -1.58 9.70
C GLY A 82 1.21 -1.92 10.51
N LEU A 83 0.02 -1.66 9.97
CA LEU A 83 -1.26 -1.92 10.62
C LEU A 83 -1.51 -3.43 10.79
N LEU A 84 -1.15 -4.24 9.79
CA LEU A 84 -1.19 -5.70 9.86
C LEU A 84 -0.24 -6.23 10.96
N GLY A 85 0.99 -5.71 11.01
CA GLY A 85 1.96 -6.08 12.05
C GLY A 85 1.46 -5.77 13.46
N LEU A 86 0.89 -4.57 13.65
CA LEU A 86 0.29 -4.17 14.93
C LEU A 86 -0.90 -5.07 15.31
N TRP A 87 -1.73 -5.43 14.33
CA TRP A 87 -2.89 -6.29 14.53
C TRP A 87 -2.48 -7.71 14.94
N ILE A 88 -1.49 -8.31 14.27
CA ILE A 88 -0.94 -9.63 14.62
C ILE A 88 -0.35 -9.58 16.03
N HIS A 89 0.43 -8.55 16.37
CA HIS A 89 0.99 -8.39 17.70
C HIS A 89 -0.10 -8.31 18.78
N GLY A 90 -1.17 -7.55 18.54
CA GLY A 90 -2.32 -7.47 19.43
C GLY A 90 -3.06 -8.81 19.60
N GLN A 91 -3.24 -9.59 18.54
CA GLN A 91 -3.84 -10.92 18.62
C GLN A 91 -3.00 -11.88 19.48
N ILE A 92 -1.68 -11.91 19.29
CA ILE A 92 -0.78 -12.74 20.08
C ILE A 92 -0.82 -12.33 21.56
N GLN A 93 -0.86 -11.03 21.87
CA GLN A 93 -0.99 -10.54 23.24
C GLN A 93 -2.33 -10.94 23.89
N ASN A 94 -3.43 -10.88 23.14
CA ASN A 94 -4.76 -11.26 23.65
C ASN A 94 -4.88 -12.77 23.92
N LEU A 95 -4.23 -13.60 23.11
CA LEU A 95 -4.15 -15.05 23.32
C LEU A 95 -3.24 -15.41 24.51
N SER A 96 -2.10 -14.74 24.65
CA SER A 96 -1.15 -14.97 25.75
C SER A 96 -1.73 -14.61 27.13
N LYS A 97 -2.57 -13.57 27.21
CA LYS A 97 -3.19 -13.15 28.48
C LYS A 97 -4.26 -14.11 29.02
N LYS A 98 -4.74 -15.09 28.24
CA LYS A 98 -5.70 -16.11 28.72
C LYS A 98 -5.06 -17.31 29.45
N THR A 99 -3.72 -17.39 29.51
CA THR A 99 -3.01 -18.46 30.22
C THR A 99 -2.15 -17.90 31.36
N LYS A 100 -2.64 -16.91 32.09
CA LYS A 100 -2.26 -16.79 33.51
C LYS A 100 -3.40 -17.38 34.32
N ARG A 101 -3.26 -18.69 34.61
CA ARG A 101 -4.01 -19.39 35.67
C ARG A 101 -4.25 -18.42 36.81
N ALA A 102 -5.52 -18.19 37.15
CA ALA A 102 -5.90 -17.56 38.40
C ALA A 102 -5.07 -18.18 39.53
N PRO A 103 -4.62 -17.41 40.54
CA PRO A 103 -3.99 -18.00 41.71
C PRO A 103 -4.96 -19.06 42.22
N LYS A 104 -4.45 -20.26 42.47
CA LYS A 104 -5.23 -21.34 43.06
C LYS A 104 -5.68 -20.84 44.44
N VAL A 105 -6.86 -20.23 44.47
CA VAL A 105 -7.58 -19.94 45.70
C VAL A 105 -7.95 -21.31 46.22
N GLU A 106 -7.26 -21.74 47.28
CA GLU A 106 -7.64 -22.93 48.03
C GLU A 106 -8.98 -22.61 48.71
N VAL A 107 -10.06 -22.82 47.96
CA VAL A 107 -11.40 -22.89 48.50
C VAL A 107 -11.40 -24.05 49.49
N GLY A 108 -11.53 -23.66 50.76
CA GLY A 108 -11.37 -24.52 51.91
C GLY A 108 -12.19 -25.80 51.89
N THR A 109 -11.70 -26.74 52.70
CA THR A 109 -12.31 -27.98 53.18
C THR A 109 -13.83 -28.02 53.04
N ARG A 110 -14.32 -28.51 51.89
CA ARG A 110 -15.70 -28.98 51.72
C ARG A 110 -15.71 -30.49 51.83
N ASP A 111 -15.45 -30.98 53.05
CA ASP A 111 -16.22 -32.06 53.68
C ASP A 111 -15.77 -32.27 55.14
N ALA A 112 -15.63 -31.18 55.91
CA ALA A 112 -15.59 -31.30 57.35
C ALA A 112 -17.02 -31.62 57.79
N SER A 113 -17.26 -32.90 58.10
CA SER A 113 -18.49 -33.38 58.69
C SER A 113 -18.97 -32.38 59.75
N MET A 114 -20.12 -31.75 59.50
CA MET A 114 -20.73 -30.80 60.44
C MET A 114 -21.07 -31.46 61.79
N ASP A 115 -20.89 -32.77 61.90
CA ASP A 115 -21.18 -33.60 63.06
C ASP A 115 -19.95 -33.96 63.92
N GLU A 116 -18.70 -33.81 63.45
CA GLU A 116 -17.52 -34.21 64.24
C GLU A 116 -17.32 -33.33 65.49
N TRP A 117 -17.50 -32.01 65.37
CA TRP A 117 -17.38 -31.10 66.51
C TRP A 117 -18.55 -31.20 67.50
N LEU A 118 -19.62 -31.90 67.13
CA LEU A 118 -20.78 -32.13 68.00
C LEU A 118 -20.64 -33.40 68.84
N GLN A 119 -19.71 -34.31 68.50
CA GLN A 119 -19.47 -35.53 69.27
C GLN A 119 -18.92 -35.19 70.66
N GLY A 120 -19.61 -35.65 71.72
CA GLY A 120 -19.21 -35.39 73.12
C GLY A 120 -19.82 -34.13 73.75
N THR A 121 -20.59 -33.33 72.99
CA THR A 121 -21.37 -32.22 73.55
C THR A 121 -22.71 -32.71 74.10
N ALA A 122 -23.29 -31.96 75.05
CA ALA A 122 -24.58 -32.29 75.69
C ALA A 122 -25.75 -32.55 74.70
N TYR A 123 -25.65 -32.01 73.48
CA TYR A 123 -26.62 -32.25 72.41
C TYR A 123 -26.73 -33.74 72.04
N THR A 124 -25.59 -34.44 71.91
CA THR A 124 -25.54 -35.89 71.59
C THR A 124 -26.00 -36.77 72.75
N GLN A 125 -25.75 -36.36 74.00
CA GLN A 125 -26.24 -37.06 75.21
C GLN A 125 -27.77 -36.94 75.37
N SER A 126 -28.36 -35.82 74.96
CA SER A 126 -29.82 -35.62 75.01
C SER A 126 -30.59 -36.53 74.02
N LEU A 127 -30.00 -36.80 72.86
CA LEU A 127 -30.59 -37.69 71.84
C LEU A 127 -30.54 -39.17 72.26
N SER A 128 -29.45 -39.62 72.87
CA SER A 128 -29.31 -41.00 73.34
C SER A 128 -30.19 -41.32 74.56
N SER A 129 -30.40 -40.35 75.45
CA SER A 129 -31.29 -40.49 76.61
C SER A 129 -32.77 -40.42 76.24
N LYS A 130 -33.15 -39.66 75.20
CA LYS A 130 -34.52 -39.61 74.66
C LYS A 130 -34.92 -40.92 73.96
N SER A 131 -33.95 -41.60 73.34
CA SER A 131 -34.15 -42.92 72.69
C SER A 131 -34.41 -44.06 73.70
N LYS A 132 -33.78 -44.01 74.89
CA LYS A 132 -33.94 -45.07 75.92
C LYS A 132 -35.23 -44.98 76.77
N LYS A 133 -36.11 -43.99 76.55
CA LYS A 133 -37.39 -43.83 77.29
C LYS A 133 -38.64 -44.24 76.51
N LYS A 134 -38.49 -44.98 75.40
CA LYS A 134 -39.60 -45.72 74.77
C LYS A 134 -39.30 -47.22 74.86
N LYS A 135 -39.78 -47.82 75.94
CA LYS A 135 -40.06 -49.25 76.04
C LYS A 135 -41.53 -49.38 76.45
#